data_AF-A0A7Z2VR12-F1
#
_entry.id   AF-A0A7Z2VR12-F1
#
_cell.length_a   1.000
_cell.length_b   1.000
_cell.length_c   1.000
_cell.angle_alpha   90.00
_cell.angle_beta   90.00
_cell.angle_gamma   90.00
#
_symmetry.space_group_name_H-M   'P 1'
#
loop_
_entity.id
_entity.type
_entity.pdbx_description
1 polymer ?
#
loop_
_entity_poly.entity_id
_entity_poly.type
_entity_poly.pdbx_seq_one_letter_code
_entity_poly.pdbx_strand_id
1 'polypeptide(L)'
;MKTYVVELIPRPDLKYDSNKWATLLVLAYEKNEELYGVLKGIRSGGTRLRVGKATNGVKRWILKPDIDPSGKIAWASKSEYEEARDKYLMPHMEEIIMLLKKLEDRFPPSW
;
A
#
# COMPACT_ATOMS: atom_id res chain seq x y z
N MET A 1 -0.10 40.07 2.84
CA MET A 1 0.61 38.82 3.22
C MET A 1 -0.47 37.81 3.60
N LYS A 2 -0.85 36.90 2.70
CA LYS A 2 -1.89 35.88 2.99
C LYS A 2 -1.19 34.67 3.56
N THR A 3 -1.42 34.42 4.85
CA THR A 3 -1.07 33.17 5.52
C THR A 3 -1.87 32.07 4.83
N TYR A 4 -1.21 31.20 4.08
CA TYR A 4 -1.85 30.02 3.54
C TYR A 4 -2.08 29.07 4.71
N VAL A 5 -3.32 29.02 5.17
CA VAL A 5 -3.81 28.03 6.13
C VAL A 5 -3.48 26.66 5.53
N VAL A 6 -2.81 25.81 6.30
CA VAL A 6 -2.47 24.42 5.95
C VAL A 6 -3.76 23.57 6.06
N GLU A 7 -4.82 24.01 5.38
CA GLU A 7 -6.12 23.34 5.36
C GLU A 7 -6.20 22.44 4.13
N LEU A 8 -6.55 21.18 4.36
CA LEU A 8 -6.96 20.15 3.38
C LEU A 8 -5.86 19.39 2.63
N ILE A 9 -4.86 18.86 3.34
CA ILE A 9 -4.32 17.55 2.91
C ILE A 9 -5.16 16.51 3.65
N PRO A 10 -6.14 15.84 3.00
CA PRO A 10 -7.05 14.93 3.71
C PRO A 10 -6.30 13.79 4.41
N ARG A 11 -5.04 13.50 4.01
CA ARG A 11 -4.16 12.50 4.63
C ARG A 11 -2.67 12.82 4.49
N PRO A 12 -2.09 13.74 5.30
CA PRO A 12 -0.67 14.10 5.21
C PRO A 12 0.26 12.93 5.58
N ASP A 13 -0.25 11.94 6.32
CA ASP A 13 0.42 10.68 6.65
C ASP A 13 0.76 9.82 5.42
N LEU A 14 0.03 10.00 4.32
CA LEU A 14 0.29 9.25 3.08
C LEU A 14 1.51 9.74 2.32
N LYS A 15 2.02 10.94 2.61
CA LYS A 15 3.14 11.54 1.85
C LYS A 15 4.36 10.61 1.77
N TYR A 16 4.64 9.87 2.84
CA TYR A 16 5.82 9.01 2.95
C TYR A 16 5.81 7.79 2.02
N ASP A 17 4.64 7.26 1.69
CA ASP A 17 4.49 6.10 0.80
C ASP A 17 3.84 6.44 -0.55
N SER A 18 3.44 7.69 -0.77
CA SER A 18 2.74 8.13 -1.99
C SER A 18 3.51 7.83 -3.27
N ASN A 19 4.81 8.14 -3.33
CA ASN A 19 5.62 7.88 -4.54
C ASN A 19 5.83 6.37 -4.80
N LYS A 20 5.94 5.58 -3.73
CA LYS A 20 6.13 4.12 -3.82
C LYS A 20 4.84 3.44 -4.28
N TRP A 21 3.70 3.87 -3.74
CA TRP A 21 2.39 3.42 -4.19
C TRP A 21 2.09 3.83 -5.62
N ALA A 22 2.37 5.09 -5.99
CA ALA A 22 2.18 5.53 -7.38
C ALA A 22 2.98 4.65 -8.35
N THR A 23 4.24 4.36 -8.01
CA THR A 23 5.08 3.45 -8.83
C THR A 23 4.53 2.03 -8.85
N LEU A 24 4.12 1.48 -7.71
CA LEU A 24 3.52 0.14 -7.62
C LEU A 24 2.24 0.02 -8.46
N LEU A 25 1.41 1.06 -8.44
CA LEU A 25 0.16 1.12 -9.21
C LEU A 25 0.43 1.25 -10.71
N VAL A 26 1.44 2.03 -11.14
CA VAL A 26 1.86 2.07 -12.55
C VAL A 26 2.34 0.69 -13.01
N LEU A 27 3.20 0.04 -12.22
CA LEU A 27 3.69 -1.30 -12.52
C LEU A 27 2.55 -2.34 -12.57
N ALA A 28 1.52 -2.18 -11.74
CA ALA A 28 0.33 -3.02 -11.78
C ALA A 28 -0.51 -2.76 -13.02
N TYR A 29 -0.76 -1.50 -13.36
CA TYR A 29 -1.54 -1.10 -14.53
C TYR A 29 -0.93 -1.61 -15.84
N GLU A 30 0.39 -1.50 -15.99
CA GLU A 30 1.13 -2.03 -17.15
C GLU A 30 1.04 -3.56 -17.28
N LYS A 31 0.78 -4.26 -16.18
CA LYS A 31 0.78 -5.73 -16.11
C LYS A 31 -0.62 -6.32 -16.23
N ASN A 32 -1.58 -5.78 -15.47
CA ASN A 32 -2.94 -6.28 -15.34
C ASN A 32 -3.84 -5.17 -14.74
N GLU A 33 -4.84 -4.72 -15.49
CA GLU A 33 -5.77 -3.67 -15.06
C GLU A 33 -6.61 -4.08 -13.84
N GLU A 34 -6.95 -5.37 -13.70
CA GLU A 34 -7.67 -5.89 -12.54
C GLU A 34 -6.83 -5.76 -11.27
N LEU A 35 -5.56 -6.17 -11.34
CA LEU A 35 -4.62 -6.05 -10.22
C LEU A 35 -4.41 -4.58 -9.82
N TYR A 36 -4.35 -3.68 -10.78
CA TYR A 36 -4.33 -2.24 -10.50
C TYR A 36 -5.57 -1.81 -9.70
N GLY A 37 -6.76 -2.25 -10.10
CA GLY A 37 -8.02 -1.98 -9.39
C GLY A 37 -7.99 -2.50 -7.95
N VAL A 38 -7.55 -3.75 -7.77
CA VAL A 38 -7.40 -4.40 -6.46
C VAL A 38 -6.44 -3.60 -5.55
N LEU A 39 -5.24 -3.30 -6.03
CA LEU A 39 -4.23 -2.58 -5.25
C LEU A 39 -4.67 -1.16 -4.90
N LYS A 40 -5.33 -0.46 -5.83
CA LYS A 40 -5.93 0.85 -5.60
C LYS A 40 -7.02 0.79 -4.53
N GLY A 41 -7.87 -0.23 -4.55
CA GLY A 41 -8.92 -0.44 -3.55
C GLY A 41 -8.34 -0.68 -2.15
N ILE A 42 -7.43 -1.65 -2.03
CA ILE A 42 -6.75 -2.01 -0.77
C ILE A 42 -5.98 -0.81 -0.19
N ARG A 43 -5.33 0.01 -1.04
CA ARG A 43 -4.67 1.26 -0.62
C ARG A 43 -5.65 2.28 -0.05
N SER A 44 -6.78 2.44 -0.72
CA SER A 44 -7.84 3.36 -0.31
C SER A 44 -8.45 2.93 1.03
N GLY A 45 -8.57 1.63 1.27
CA GLY A 45 -9.05 1.06 2.54
C GLY A 45 -8.11 1.25 3.74
N GLY A 46 -6.89 1.77 3.55
CA GLY A 46 -5.97 2.01 4.67
C GLY A 46 -4.72 1.13 4.68
N THR A 47 -4.47 0.37 3.61
CA THR A 47 -3.23 -0.42 3.49
C THR A 47 -2.06 0.45 3.08
N ARG A 48 -0.88 0.15 3.63
CA ARG A 48 0.35 0.93 3.45
C ARG A 48 1.49 0.04 2.99
N LEU A 49 2.48 0.66 2.36
CA LEU A 49 3.77 0.03 2.14
C LEU A 49 4.64 0.29 3.37
N ARG A 50 5.14 -0.80 3.97
CA ARG A 50 6.05 -0.77 5.12
C ARG A 50 7.26 -1.63 4.83
N VAL A 51 8.37 -1.37 5.51
CA VAL A 51 9.53 -2.25 5.46
C VAL A 51 9.29 -3.43 6.41
N GLY A 52 9.32 -4.63 5.85
CA GLY A 52 9.27 -5.90 6.56
C GLY A 52 10.60 -6.64 6.45
N LYS A 53 10.69 -7.77 7.14
CA LYS A 53 11.83 -8.68 7.11
C LYS A 53 11.40 -10.02 6.52
N ALA A 54 12.07 -10.47 5.48
CA ALA A 54 11.90 -11.81 4.94
C ALA A 54 12.58 -12.86 5.84
N THR A 55 12.28 -14.14 5.62
CA THR A 55 12.82 -15.27 6.39
C THR A 55 14.35 -15.34 6.39
N ASN A 56 15.00 -14.92 5.30
CA ASN A 56 16.45 -14.85 5.18
C ASN A 56 17.07 -13.55 5.75
N GLY A 57 16.29 -12.75 6.48
CA GLY A 57 16.73 -11.51 7.09
C GLY A 57 16.81 -10.30 6.16
N VAL A 58 16.51 -10.47 4.87
CA VAL A 58 16.51 -9.38 3.88
C VAL A 58 15.30 -8.48 4.08
N LYS A 59 15.52 -7.16 4.04
CA LYS A 59 14.45 -6.16 4.11
C LYS A 59 13.65 -6.16 2.82
N ARG A 60 12.32 -6.08 2.93
CA ARG A 60 11.40 -6.08 1.78
C ARG A 60 10.26 -5.11 1.97
N TRP A 61 9.68 -4.64 0.87
CA TRP A 61 8.40 -3.95 0.94
C TRP A 61 7.27 -4.95 1.24
N ILE A 62 6.41 -4.61 2.20
CA ILE A 62 5.23 -5.40 2.55
C ILE A 62 3.99 -4.52 2.58
N LEU A 63 2.84 -5.11 2.26
CA LEU A 63 1.53 -4.49 2.47
C LEU A 63 1.10 -4.72 3.92
N LYS A 64 0.80 -3.63 4.64
CA LYS A 64 0.34 -3.69 6.03
C LYS A 64 -0.86 -2.76 6.23
N PRO A 65 -1.96 -3.21 6.84
CA PRO A 65 -3.08 -2.34 7.15
C PRO A 65 -2.69 -1.38 8.28
N ASP A 66 -3.12 -0.13 8.17
CA ASP A 66 -3.41 0.67 9.35
C ASP A 66 -4.82 0.26 9.84
N ILE A 67 -5.05 0.26 11.16
CA ILE A 67 -6.35 -0.08 11.76
C ILE A 67 -6.92 1.17 12.42
N ASP A 68 -8.18 1.47 12.10
CA ASP A 68 -8.97 2.54 12.69
C ASP A 68 -10.35 1.98 13.04
N PRO A 69 -10.64 1.69 14.32
CA PRO A 69 -11.92 1.14 14.74
C PRO A 69 -13.15 1.97 14.35
N SER A 70 -12.98 3.26 14.01
CA SER A 70 -14.09 4.09 13.53
C SER A 70 -14.43 3.85 12.04
N GLY A 71 -13.57 3.17 11.29
CA GLY A 71 -13.71 2.89 9.86
C GLY A 71 -13.62 4.13 8.96
N LYS A 72 -13.24 5.29 9.52
CA LYS A 72 -13.27 6.58 8.79
C LYS A 72 -12.02 6.79 7.95
N ILE A 73 -10.87 6.33 8.44
CA ILE A 73 -9.57 6.58 7.80
C ILE A 73 -8.82 5.30 7.40
N ALA A 74 -9.19 4.15 7.94
CA ALA A 74 -8.57 2.87 7.60
C ALA A 74 -9.54 1.70 7.91
N TRP A 75 -9.05 0.48 7.78
CA TRP A 75 -9.79 -0.74 8.10
C TRP A 75 -10.32 -0.69 9.54
N ALA A 76 -11.60 -1.02 9.73
CA ALA A 76 -12.24 -1.04 11.05
C ALA A 76 -11.62 -2.10 11.96
N SER A 77 -11.14 -3.20 11.37
CA SER A 77 -10.48 -4.27 12.10
C SER A 77 -9.46 -5.02 11.27
N LYS A 78 -8.61 -5.80 11.96
CA LYS A 78 -7.70 -6.74 11.32
C LYS A 78 -8.46 -7.83 10.53
N SER A 79 -9.59 -8.31 11.06
CA SER A 79 -10.42 -9.33 10.40
C SER A 79 -10.94 -8.83 9.05
N GLU A 80 -11.47 -7.60 9.02
CA GLU A 80 -11.99 -7.00 7.79
C GLU A 80 -10.89 -6.88 6.71
N TYR A 81 -9.69 -6.44 7.11
CA TYR A 81 -8.55 -6.44 6.21
C TYR A 81 -8.18 -7.85 5.73
N GLU A 82 -8.19 -8.84 6.61
CA GLU A 82 -7.84 -10.22 6.27
C GLU A 82 -8.84 -10.84 5.29
N GLU A 83 -10.14 -10.59 5.47
CA GLU A 83 -11.19 -10.98 4.53
C GLU A 83 -10.98 -10.33 3.15
N ALA A 84 -10.69 -9.02 3.11
CA ALA A 84 -10.40 -8.32 1.87
C ALA A 84 -9.10 -8.80 1.21
N ARG A 85 -8.04 -9.07 2.00
CA ARG A 85 -6.77 -9.63 1.52
C ARG A 85 -6.99 -11.00 0.89
N ASP A 86 -7.71 -11.88 1.57
CA ASP A 86 -7.90 -13.26 1.11
C ASP A 86 -8.77 -13.32 -0.13
N LYS A 87 -9.78 -12.45 -0.20
CA LYS A 87 -10.65 -12.35 -1.37
C LYS A 87 -9.97 -11.71 -2.58
N TYR A 88 -9.23 -10.61 -2.37
CA TYR A 88 -8.77 -9.76 -3.49
C TYR A 88 -7.26 -9.81 -3.73
N LEU A 89 -6.41 -9.92 -2.70
CA LEU A 89 -4.96 -9.92 -2.89
C LEU A 89 -4.38 -11.32 -3.15
N MET A 90 -4.89 -12.34 -2.45
CA MET A 90 -4.37 -13.70 -2.57
C MET A 90 -4.45 -14.28 -3.99
N PRO A 91 -5.50 -14.02 -4.80
CA PRO A 91 -5.53 -14.45 -6.20
C PRO A 91 -4.38 -13.90 -7.05
N HIS A 92 -3.81 -12.76 -6.66
CA HIS A 92 -2.71 -12.09 -7.36
C HIS A 92 -1.38 -12.14 -6.60
N MET A 93 -1.25 -13.03 -5.62
CA MET A 93 -0.11 -13.03 -4.69
C MET A 93 1.25 -13.08 -5.41
N GLU A 94 1.39 -13.94 -6.42
CA GLU A 94 2.64 -14.07 -7.19
C GLU A 94 2.96 -12.80 -7.97
N GLU A 95 1.97 -12.19 -8.60
CA GLU A 95 2.11 -10.94 -9.33
C GLU A 95 2.52 -9.82 -8.38
N ILE A 96 1.85 -9.68 -7.25
CA ILE A 96 2.17 -8.69 -6.21
C ILE A 96 3.61 -8.85 -5.73
N ILE A 97 4.08 -10.08 -5.48
CA ILE A 97 5.48 -10.34 -5.09
C ILE A 97 6.45 -9.86 -6.18
N MET A 98 6.16 -10.12 -7.45
CA MET A 98 7.00 -9.64 -8.56
C MET A 98 7.01 -8.11 -8.65
N LEU A 99 5.86 -7.45 -8.50
CA LEU A 99 5.78 -6.00 -8.54
C LEU A 99 6.52 -5.35 -7.36
N LEU A 100 6.43 -5.94 -6.16
CA LEU A 100 7.17 -5.48 -4.98
C LEU A 100 8.68 -5.62 -5.17
N LYS A 101 9.17 -6.70 -5.79
CA LYS A 101 10.60 -6.83 -6.14
C LYS A 101 11.05 -5.74 -7.12
N LYS A 102 10.27 -5.47 -8.18
CA LYS A 102 10.56 -4.35 -9.10
C LYS A 102 10.55 -2.99 -8.40
N LEU A 103 9.69 -2.84 -7.38
CA LEU A 103 9.66 -1.65 -6.56
C LEU A 103 10.92 -1.53 -5.69
N GLU A 104 11.45 -2.62 -5.16
CA GLU A 104 12.71 -2.67 -4.40
C GLU A 104 13.91 -2.22 -5.24
N ASP A 105 13.95 -2.57 -6.53
CA ASP A 105 15.01 -2.11 -7.44
C ASP A 105 15.03 -0.58 -7.60
N ARG A 106 13.86 0.06 -7.54
CA ARG A 106 13.72 1.53 -7.66
C ARG A 106 13.80 2.25 -6.32
N PHE A 107 13.29 1.61 -5.27
CA PHE A 107 13.22 2.12 -3.91
C PHE A 107 13.71 1.03 -2.96
N PRO A 108 15.04 0.88 -2.78
CA PRO A 108 15.56 -0.11 -1.84
C PRO A 108 14.99 0.10 -0.43
N PRO A 109 14.45 -0.93 0.24
CA PRO A 109 13.89 -0.80 1.57
C PRO A 109 14.96 -0.37 2.61
N SER A 110 14.75 0.78 3.26
CA SER A 110 15.59 1.29 4.35
C SER A 110 14.77 1.43 5.64
N TRP A 111 15.43 1.35 6.80
CA TRP A 111 14.76 1.58 8.10
C TRP A 111 14.40 3.05 8.28
#